data_AF-A0A944U0R8-F1
#
_entry.id   AF-A0A944U0R8-F1
#
_cell.length_a   1.000
_cell.length_b   1.000
_cell.length_c   1.000
_cell.angle_alpha   90.00
_cell.angle_beta   90.00
_cell.angle_gamma   90.00
#
_symmetry.space_group_name_H-M   'P 1'
#
loop_
_entity.id
_entity.type
_entity.pdbx_description
1 polymer ?
#
loop_
_entity_poly.entity_id
_entity_poly.type
_entity_poly.pdbx_seq_one_letter_code
_entity_poly.pdbx_strand_id
1 'polypeptide(L)'
;MLSTDAAIADNETIFSITFDVIGGNGSSTAVSFTDVPTPRKLASFAAANPDFVSQNGTIQIGKAATDTTAPVITLTGAASVTHELGTTYTDEGATADGGETVTTTGTVDVNTAGTYTLTYTATDAAGNAATAVT
;
A
#
# COMPACT_ATOMS: atom_id res chain seq x y z
N MET A 1 -31.42 15.96 -4.68
CA MET A 1 -30.87 14.74 -4.06
C MET A 1 -29.39 14.98 -3.88
N LEU A 2 -28.89 14.92 -2.65
CA LEU A 2 -27.47 15.08 -2.34
C LEU A 2 -26.70 13.98 -3.10
N SER A 3 -25.64 14.36 -3.82
CA SER A 3 -24.82 13.40 -4.57
C SER A 3 -24.24 12.38 -3.60
N THR A 4 -24.20 11.12 -4.02
CA THR A 4 -23.44 10.06 -3.36
C THR A 4 -22.04 10.55 -3.06
N ASP A 5 -21.55 10.35 -1.83
CA ASP A 5 -20.15 10.55 -1.49
C ASP A 5 -19.30 9.77 -2.50
N ALA A 6 -18.44 10.46 -3.23
CA ALA A 6 -17.51 9.81 -4.14
C ALA A 6 -16.45 9.09 -3.29
N ALA A 7 -16.38 7.76 -3.41
CA ALA A 7 -15.24 7.02 -2.90
C ALA A 7 -14.02 7.40 -3.74
N ILE A 8 -13.00 7.97 -3.09
CA ILE A 8 -11.71 8.29 -3.71
C ILE A 8 -10.87 7.03 -3.64
N ALA A 9 -10.28 6.59 -4.75
CA ALA A 9 -9.42 5.42 -4.76
C ALA A 9 -8.10 5.70 -4.02
N ASP A 10 -7.44 4.65 -3.51
CA ASP A 10 -6.08 4.77 -3.03
C ASP A 10 -5.19 5.36 -4.14
N ASN A 11 -4.37 6.37 -3.77
CA ASN A 11 -3.51 7.15 -4.67
C ASN A 11 -4.19 8.14 -5.64
N GLU A 12 -5.44 8.53 -5.43
CA GLU A 12 -6.10 9.53 -6.29
C GLU A 12 -5.88 10.97 -5.79
N THR A 13 -5.26 11.82 -6.65
CA THR A 13 -5.05 13.24 -6.37
C THR A 13 -6.28 14.04 -6.81
N ILE A 14 -7.05 14.55 -5.84
CA ILE A 14 -8.31 15.25 -6.10
C ILE A 14 -8.16 16.74 -6.41
N PHE A 15 -7.04 17.38 -6.00
CA PHE A 15 -6.62 18.68 -6.51
C PHE A 15 -5.14 18.93 -6.19
N SER A 16 -4.51 19.83 -6.95
CA SER A 16 -3.14 20.31 -6.69
C SER A 16 -3.11 21.83 -6.83
N ILE A 17 -2.33 22.49 -5.96
CA ILE A 17 -2.06 23.93 -6.01
C ILE A 17 -0.55 24.13 -5.93
N THR A 18 0.00 24.91 -6.87
CA THR A 18 1.42 25.26 -6.90
C THR A 18 1.60 26.70 -6.41
N PHE A 19 2.53 26.92 -5.48
CA PHE A 19 3.01 28.27 -5.12
C PHE A 19 4.54 28.30 -5.23
N ASP A 20 5.09 29.38 -5.76
CA ASP A 20 6.52 29.70 -5.62
C ASP A 20 6.73 30.54 -4.35
N VAL A 21 7.66 30.14 -3.48
CA VAL A 21 8.08 30.96 -2.34
C VAL A 21 9.60 30.99 -2.26
N ILE A 22 10.21 32.15 -2.50
CA ILE A 22 11.64 32.39 -2.27
C ILE A 22 11.78 33.43 -1.15
N GLY A 23 12.30 33.00 0.00
CA GLY A 23 12.89 33.91 0.99
C GLY A 23 14.40 34.01 0.76
N GLY A 24 14.93 35.23 0.66
CA GLY A 24 16.38 35.43 0.56
C GLY A 24 17.15 34.85 1.75
N ASN A 25 18.40 34.43 1.50
CA ASN A 25 19.36 33.80 2.43
C ASN A 25 18.91 32.47 3.06
N GLY A 26 18.29 31.59 2.26
CA GLY A 26 18.25 30.14 2.57
C GLY A 26 17.44 29.76 3.81
N SER A 27 16.57 30.63 4.31
CA SER A 27 15.71 30.34 5.45
C SER A 27 14.27 30.09 4.99
N SER A 28 13.89 28.81 4.88
CA SER A 28 12.48 28.43 4.77
C SER A 28 11.86 28.30 6.16
N THR A 29 10.93 29.19 6.50
CA THR A 29 10.00 28.92 7.60
C THR A 29 8.90 28.01 7.09
N ALA A 30 8.76 26.82 7.68
CA ALA A 30 7.61 25.96 7.44
C ALA A 30 6.33 26.72 7.74
N VAL A 31 5.44 26.85 6.75
CA VAL A 31 4.09 27.41 6.96
C VAL A 31 3.18 26.24 7.28
N SER A 32 2.96 26.00 8.57
CA SER A 32 1.94 25.07 9.03
C SER A 32 0.61 25.80 9.18
N PHE A 33 -0.42 25.31 8.49
CA PHE A 33 -1.79 25.73 8.72
C PHE A 33 -2.35 24.89 9.87
N THR A 34 -2.07 25.29 11.10
CA THR A 34 -2.76 24.71 12.26
C THR A 34 -4.11 25.42 12.39
N ASP A 35 -5.19 24.72 12.07
CA ASP A 35 -6.57 25.20 12.02
C ASP A 35 -6.97 26.15 13.17
N VAL A 36 -7.27 27.41 12.81
CA VAL A 36 -8.24 28.31 13.49
C VAL A 36 -8.71 29.34 12.43
N PRO A 37 -10.01 29.55 12.21
CA PRO A 37 -10.51 30.33 11.07
C PRO A 37 -10.44 31.83 11.39
N THR A 38 -9.26 32.41 11.26
CA THR A 38 -9.13 33.87 11.11
C THR A 38 -8.18 34.15 9.96
N PRO A 39 -8.60 34.87 8.91
CA PRO A 39 -7.71 35.21 7.80
C PRO A 39 -6.63 36.16 8.33
N ARG A 40 -5.44 35.63 8.62
CA ARG A 40 -4.27 36.44 8.88
C ARG A 40 -3.56 36.68 7.55
N LYS A 41 -3.18 37.93 7.33
CA LYS A 41 -2.42 38.44 6.18
C LYS A 41 -1.30 37.45 5.81
N LEU A 42 -1.38 36.88 4.60
CA LEU A 42 -0.26 36.22 3.93
C LEU A 42 0.94 37.18 3.97
N ALA A 43 2.11 36.70 4.40
CA ALA A 43 3.29 37.50 4.74
C ALA A 43 3.42 38.83 3.97
N SER A 44 3.58 39.95 4.70
CA SER A 44 4.01 41.20 4.07
C SER A 44 5.52 41.12 3.82
N PHE A 45 5.92 41.05 2.54
CA PHE A 45 7.30 41.23 2.14
C PHE A 45 7.72 42.67 2.48
N ALA A 46 8.57 42.83 3.49
CA ALA A 46 9.11 44.13 3.85
C ALA A 46 10.17 44.53 2.82
N ALA A 47 9.86 45.59 2.06
CA ALA A 47 10.81 46.54 1.46
C ALA A 47 12.09 45.98 0.82
N ALA A 48 11.96 45.12 -0.18
CA ALA A 48 12.83 45.04 -1.35
C ALA A 48 12.16 44.05 -2.30
N ASN A 49 11.93 44.42 -3.57
CA ASN A 49 11.46 43.48 -4.58
C ASN A 49 12.62 42.51 -4.87
N PRO A 50 12.60 41.22 -4.45
CA PRO A 50 13.61 40.30 -4.92
C PRO A 50 13.32 39.93 -6.38
N ASP A 51 14.37 39.80 -7.18
CA ASP A 51 14.25 39.23 -8.52
C ASP A 51 13.78 37.77 -8.40
N PHE A 52 12.60 37.48 -8.93
CA PHE A 52 12.07 36.12 -8.99
C PHE A 52 12.78 35.34 -10.10
N VAL A 53 13.53 34.29 -9.75
CA VAL A 53 14.02 33.29 -10.70
C VAL A 53 13.24 32.00 -10.46
N SER A 54 12.30 31.67 -11.35
CA SER A 54 11.62 30.39 -11.34
C SER A 54 12.58 29.29 -11.80
N GLN A 55 12.87 28.32 -10.94
CA GLN A 55 13.37 27.01 -11.36
C GLN A 55 12.17 26.08 -11.33
N ASN A 56 11.75 25.56 -12.49
CA ASN A 56 10.63 24.64 -12.68
C ASN A 56 10.71 23.39 -11.76
N GLY A 57 10.38 23.51 -10.48
CA GLY A 57 10.37 22.43 -9.50
C GLY A 57 8.95 22.16 -9.01
N THR A 58 8.58 20.88 -8.94
CA THR A 58 7.30 20.43 -8.36
C THR A 58 7.48 20.12 -6.87
N ILE A 59 6.57 20.62 -6.03
CA ILE A 59 6.44 20.24 -4.62
C ILE A 59 5.38 19.14 -4.52
N GLN A 60 5.74 17.96 -3.98
CA GLN A 60 4.77 16.92 -3.62
C GLN A 60 4.40 17.07 -2.14
N ILE A 61 3.15 17.44 -1.85
CA ILE A 61 2.58 17.38 -0.50
C ILE A 61 1.83 16.05 -0.40
N GLY A 62 2.32 15.13 0.44
CA GLY A 62 1.68 13.83 0.66
C GLY A 62 2.06 12.75 -0.36
N LYS A 63 3.34 12.37 -0.40
CA LYS A 63 3.67 11.04 -0.92
C LYS A 63 3.18 10.02 0.10
N ALA A 64 2.02 9.43 -0.13
CA ALA A 64 1.64 8.21 0.57
C ALA A 64 2.79 7.22 0.41
N ALA A 65 3.21 6.61 1.52
CA ALA A 65 4.22 5.56 1.46
C ALA A 65 3.69 4.47 0.51
N THR A 66 4.49 4.09 -0.48
CA THR A 66 4.17 2.91 -1.28
C THR A 66 4.14 1.73 -0.34
N ASP A 67 3.05 0.98 -0.33
CA ASP A 67 2.99 -0.26 0.44
C ASP A 67 3.97 -1.27 -0.17
N THR A 68 4.86 -1.78 0.66
CA THR A 68 5.86 -2.78 0.31
C THR A 68 5.79 -4.01 1.22
N THR A 69 4.71 -4.14 1.99
CA THR A 69 4.54 -5.18 2.99
C THR A 69 3.91 -6.39 2.33
N ALA A 70 4.64 -7.50 2.25
CA ALA A 70 4.08 -8.73 1.73
C ALA A 70 3.13 -9.39 2.74
N PRO A 71 2.07 -10.07 2.28
CA PRO A 71 1.19 -10.83 3.15
C PRO A 71 1.89 -12.04 3.78
N VAL A 72 1.40 -12.47 4.93
CA VAL A 72 1.89 -13.63 5.67
C VAL A 72 0.89 -14.78 5.55
N ILE A 73 1.34 -15.90 4.97
CA ILE A 73 0.54 -17.11 4.82
C ILE A 73 0.67 -18.00 6.05
N THR A 74 -0.46 -18.49 6.56
CA THR A 74 -0.54 -19.48 7.65
C THR A 74 -1.29 -20.73 7.16
N LEU A 75 -0.69 -21.91 7.31
CA LEU A 75 -1.37 -23.18 7.01
C LEU A 75 -2.49 -23.43 8.03
N THR A 76 -3.66 -23.83 7.55
CA THR A 76 -4.79 -24.20 8.42
C THR A 76 -4.53 -25.53 9.12
N GLY A 77 -3.94 -26.48 8.39
CA GLY A 77 -3.59 -27.81 8.88
C GLY A 77 -2.10 -27.98 9.20
N ALA A 78 -1.66 -29.23 9.34
CA ALA A 78 -0.26 -29.56 9.56
C ALA A 78 0.57 -29.39 8.27
N ALA A 79 1.81 -28.88 8.41
CA ALA A 79 2.75 -28.74 7.29
C ALA A 79 3.22 -30.09 6.69
N SER A 80 2.99 -31.20 7.40
CA SER A 80 3.24 -32.53 6.87
C SER A 80 2.22 -33.50 7.43
N VAL A 81 1.60 -34.27 6.54
CA VAL A 81 0.57 -35.24 6.86
C VAL A 81 1.00 -36.61 6.32
N THR A 82 0.95 -37.63 7.17
CA THR A 82 1.01 -39.02 6.70
C THR A 82 -0.41 -39.46 6.38
N HIS A 83 -0.64 -39.88 5.13
CA HIS A 83 -1.97 -40.21 4.62
C HIS A 83 -2.05 -41.67 4.15
N GLU A 84 -3.19 -42.33 4.38
CA GLU A 84 -3.38 -43.73 4.00
C GLU A 84 -3.70 -43.86 2.50
N LEU A 85 -3.02 -44.80 1.83
CA LEU A 85 -3.18 -45.03 0.39
C LEU A 85 -4.63 -45.43 0.04
N GLY A 86 -5.16 -44.82 -1.02
CA GLY A 86 -6.49 -45.10 -1.54
C GLY A 86 -7.63 -44.43 -0.78
N THR A 87 -7.33 -43.68 0.28
CA THR A 87 -8.33 -42.91 1.04
C THR A 87 -8.42 -41.47 0.54
N THR A 88 -9.59 -40.84 0.68
CA THR A 88 -9.79 -39.45 0.26
C THR A 88 -8.91 -38.50 1.07
N TYR A 89 -8.11 -37.68 0.39
CA TYR A 89 -7.41 -36.54 0.97
C TYR A 89 -8.19 -35.25 0.70
N THR A 90 -8.28 -34.37 1.69
CA THR A 90 -8.85 -33.02 1.54
C THR A 90 -7.85 -32.03 2.09
N ASP A 91 -7.48 -31.05 1.27
CA ASP A 91 -6.62 -29.96 1.69
C ASP A 91 -7.35 -29.04 2.68
N GLU A 92 -6.76 -28.83 3.86
CA GLU A 92 -7.27 -27.88 4.86
C GLU A 92 -7.02 -26.42 4.45
N GLY A 93 -6.15 -26.20 3.47
CA GLY A 93 -5.85 -24.92 2.89
C GLY A 93 -4.93 -24.05 3.75
N ALA A 94 -4.93 -22.76 3.44
CA ALA A 94 -4.18 -21.73 4.15
C ALA A 94 -4.94 -20.41 4.14
N THR A 95 -4.58 -19.52 5.06
CA THR A 95 -5.07 -18.13 5.13
C THR A 95 -3.92 -17.14 5.01
N ALA A 96 -4.24 -15.92 4.59
CA ALA A 96 -3.34 -14.76 4.63
C ALA A 96 -3.83 -13.77 5.70
N ASP A 97 -2.90 -13.03 6.29
CA ASP A 97 -3.15 -12.12 7.42
C ASP A 97 -3.98 -10.88 7.05
N GLY A 98 -3.84 -10.36 5.83
CA GLY A 98 -4.63 -9.24 5.32
C GLY A 98 -5.97 -9.65 4.69
N GLY A 99 -6.29 -10.95 4.68
CA GLY A 99 -7.50 -11.48 4.04
C GLY A 99 -7.38 -11.66 2.52
N GLU A 100 -6.16 -11.64 1.99
CA GLU A 100 -5.86 -11.94 0.59
C GLU A 100 -6.31 -13.35 0.22
N THR A 101 -6.69 -13.52 -1.04
CA THR A 101 -7.01 -14.85 -1.56
C THR A 101 -5.74 -15.69 -1.66
N VAL A 102 -5.67 -16.77 -0.90
CA VAL A 102 -4.60 -17.78 -1.02
C VAL A 102 -4.90 -18.69 -2.21
N THR A 103 -3.91 -18.85 -3.09
CA THR A 103 -3.95 -19.78 -4.23
C THR A 103 -3.10 -21.01 -3.92
N THR A 104 -3.68 -22.20 -4.09
CA THR A 104 -2.96 -23.47 -3.94
C THR A 104 -2.58 -24.04 -5.30
N THR A 105 -1.34 -24.52 -5.42
CA THR A 105 -0.84 -25.25 -6.59
C THR A 105 -0.25 -26.60 -6.17
N GLY A 106 -0.16 -27.53 -7.12
CA GLY A 106 0.18 -28.93 -6.85
C GLY A 106 -1.05 -29.82 -6.81
N THR A 107 -0.83 -31.13 -6.86
CA THR A 107 -1.89 -32.15 -6.81
C THR A 107 -1.41 -33.33 -5.99
N VAL A 108 -2.35 -33.94 -5.27
CA VAL A 108 -2.11 -35.17 -4.50
C VAL A 108 -2.83 -36.32 -5.22
N ASP A 109 -2.08 -37.34 -5.64
CA ASP A 109 -2.67 -38.58 -6.14
C ASP A 109 -2.76 -39.60 -5.01
N VAL A 110 -3.96 -39.77 -4.47
CA VAL A 110 -4.21 -40.69 -3.35
C VAL A 110 -4.06 -42.17 -3.70
N ASN A 111 -3.99 -42.52 -4.98
CA ASN A 111 -3.90 -43.93 -5.42
C ASN A 111 -2.47 -44.37 -5.69
N THR A 112 -1.51 -43.45 -5.62
CA THR A 112 -0.09 -43.73 -5.86
C THR A 112 0.71 -43.40 -4.61
N ALA A 113 1.51 -44.36 -4.15
CA ALA A 113 2.39 -44.11 -3.00
C ALA A 113 3.50 -43.13 -3.40
N GLY A 114 3.64 -42.04 -2.65
CA GLY A 114 4.63 -41.00 -2.94
C GLY A 114 4.54 -39.82 -1.97
N THR A 115 5.46 -38.88 -2.13
CA THR A 115 5.39 -37.58 -1.46
C THR A 115 4.85 -36.57 -2.44
N TYR A 116 3.79 -35.88 -2.05
CA TYR A 116 3.16 -34.81 -2.82
C TYR A 116 3.33 -33.50 -2.07
N THR A 117 3.57 -32.42 -2.80
CA THR A 117 3.75 -31.09 -2.25
C THR A 117 2.69 -30.17 -2.81
N LEU A 118 1.96 -29.49 -1.92
CA LEU A 118 1.12 -28.36 -2.25
C LEU A 118 1.89 -27.08 -1.95
N THR A 119 1.69 -26.05 -2.76
CA THR A 119 2.34 -24.74 -2.58
C THR A 119 1.28 -23.66 -2.54
N TYR A 120 1.32 -22.85 -1.50
CA TYR A 120 0.36 -21.76 -1.25
C TYR A 120 1.03 -20.41 -1.51
N THR A 121 0.34 -19.55 -2.27
CA THR A 121 0.78 -18.20 -2.59
C THR A 121 -0.35 -17.19 -2.37
N ALA A 122 0.00 -15.94 -2.09
CA ALA A 122 -0.92 -14.83 -1.97
C ALA A 122 -0.24 -13.54 -2.44
N THR A 123 -1.02 -12.64 -3.02
CA THR A 123 -0.58 -11.30 -3.43
C THR A 123 -1.62 -10.29 -2.97
N ASP A 124 -1.18 -9.21 -2.35
CA ASP A 124 -2.05 -8.14 -1.88
C ASP A 124 -2.52 -7.22 -3.04
N ALA A 125 -3.34 -6.22 -2.70
CA ALA A 125 -3.85 -5.25 -3.68
C ALA A 125 -2.77 -4.29 -4.20
N ALA A 126 -1.68 -4.08 -3.45
CA ALA A 126 -0.54 -3.27 -3.83
C ALA A 126 0.46 -4.02 -4.74
N GLY A 127 0.29 -5.33 -4.90
CA GLY A 127 1.13 -6.20 -5.72
C GLY A 127 2.29 -6.86 -4.96
N ASN A 128 2.32 -6.79 -3.63
CA ASN A 128 3.34 -7.47 -2.83
C ASN A 128 3.01 -8.96 -2.73
N ALA A 129 3.97 -9.81 -3.08
CA ALA A 129 3.81 -11.27 -3.05
C ALA A 129 4.35 -11.85 -1.74
N ALA A 130 3.57 -12.74 -1.11
CA ALA A 130 3.99 -13.50 0.05
C ALA A 130 5.17 -14.43 -0.28
N THR A 131 5.93 -14.80 0.75
CA THR A 131 6.79 -15.98 0.67
C THR A 131 5.91 -17.22 0.58
N ALA A 132 6.13 -18.05 -0.45
CA ALA A 132 5.36 -19.27 -0.63
C ALA A 132 5.59 -20.26 0.52
N VAL A 133 4.53 -20.98 0.91
CA VAL A 133 4.54 -21.98 2.00
C VAL A 133 4.15 -23.35 1.43
N THR A 134 4.68 -24.42 2.03
CA THR A 134 4.43 -25.83 1.68
C THR A 134 4.21 -26.67 2.92
#